data_AF-A0A381WDA8-F1
#
_entry.id   AF-A0A381WDA8-F1
#
_cell.length_a   1.000
_cell.length_b   1.000
_cell.length_c   1.000
_cell.angle_alpha   90.00
_cell.angle_beta   90.00
_cell.angle_gamma   90.00
#
_symmetry.space_group_name_H-M   'P 1'
#
loop_
_entity.id
_entity.type
_entity.pdbx_description
1 polymer ?
#
loop_
_entity_poly.entity_id
_entity_poly.type
_entity_poly.pdbx_seq_one_letter_code
_entity_poly.pdbx_strand_id
1 'polypeptide(L)' 'MKLEKYNENPILSPNPENSWESLVTTNPGAWYDENKDEFLLLYRAAGNDDEHIIHLGLAKSKDGIKFKRVS' A
#
# COMPACT_ATOMS: atom_id res chain seq x y z
N MET A 1 -10.06 22.98 -0.17
CA MET A 1 -8.79 22.56 -0.82
C MET A 1 -9.13 21.53 -1.87
N LYS A 2 -8.64 21.68 -3.12
CA LYS A 2 -8.78 20.64 -4.15
C LYS A 2 -7.47 19.86 -4.20
N LEU A 3 -7.53 18.54 -4.08
CA LEU A 3 -6.37 17.68 -4.22
C LEU A 3 -6.16 17.37 -5.71
N GLU A 4 -4.91 17.46 -6.16
CA GLU A 4 -4.51 17.09 -7.52
C GLU A 4 -4.03 15.64 -7.54
N LYS A 5 -4.48 14.86 -8.52
CA LYS A 5 -4.05 13.47 -8.66
C LYS A 5 -2.63 13.44 -9.19
N TYR A 6 -1.79 12.60 -8.57
CA TYR A 6 -0.48 12.30 -9.11
C TYR A 6 -0.59 11.50 -10.43
N ASN A 7 0.19 11.88 -11.43
CA ASN A 7 0.06 11.35 -12.79
C ASN A 7 0.58 9.91 -12.94
N GLU A 8 1.49 9.47 -12.07
CA GLU A 8 2.04 8.10 -12.09
C GLU A 8 1.31 7.15 -11.12
N ASN A 9 0.06 7.47 -10.74
CA ASN A 9 -0.78 6.51 -10.04
C ASN A 9 -0.96 5.22 -10.88
N PRO A 10 -1.10 4.05 -10.24
CA PRO A 10 -1.22 3.85 -8.79
C PRO A 10 0.13 3.82 -8.03
N ILE A 11 0.16 4.38 -6.82
CA ILE A 11 1.34 4.34 -5.92
C ILE A 11 1.62 2.95 -5.30
N LEU A 12 0.65 2.03 -5.39
CA LEU A 12 0.76 0.64 -4.99
C LEU A 12 -0.22 -0.19 -5.83
N SER A 13 0.26 -1.29 -6.43
CA SER A 13 -0.54 -2.25 -7.22
C SER A 13 -0.36 -3.65 -6.67
N PRO A 14 -1.31 -4.60 -6.85
CA PRO A 14 -1.13 -6.00 -6.49
C PRO A 14 0.21 -6.57 -6.99
N ASN A 15 0.83 -7.43 -6.18
CA ASN A 15 2.08 -8.08 -6.55
C ASN A 15 1.82 -9.57 -6.80
N PRO A 16 1.86 -10.04 -8.06
CA PRO A 16 1.55 -11.44 -8.38
C PRO A 16 2.55 -12.44 -7.77
N GLU A 17 3.76 -12.00 -7.42
CA GLU A 17 4.76 -12.84 -6.75
C GLU A 17 4.40 -13.16 -5.29
N ASN A 18 3.50 -12.36 -4.68
CA ASN A 18 3.07 -12.53 -3.30
C ASN A 18 1.62 -13.02 -3.27
N SER A 19 1.40 -14.31 -2.99
CA SER A 19 0.07 -14.93 -3.07
C SER A 19 -1.02 -14.17 -2.30
N TRP A 20 -0.71 -13.66 -1.10
CA TRP A 20 -1.62 -12.96 -0.19
C TRP A 20 -2.04 -11.55 -0.64
N GLU A 21 -1.33 -10.94 -1.59
CA GLU A 21 -1.64 -9.61 -2.17
C GLU A 21 -1.72 -9.64 -3.71
N SER A 22 -1.80 -10.84 -4.28
CA SER A 22 -1.69 -11.05 -5.73
C SER A 22 -2.85 -10.46 -6.53
N LEU A 23 -4.00 -10.20 -5.89
CA LEU A 23 -5.22 -9.75 -6.58
C LEU A 23 -5.65 -8.33 -6.20
N VAL A 24 -5.53 -7.94 -4.93
CA VAL A 24 -6.04 -6.66 -4.42
C VAL A 24 -5.03 -5.99 -3.51
N THR A 25 -4.82 -4.69 -3.71
CA THR A 25 -4.18 -3.76 -2.76
C THR A 25 -4.98 -2.45 -2.73
N THR A 26 -5.69 -2.18 -1.64
CA THR A 26 -6.66 -1.08 -1.56
C THR A 26 -6.89 -0.58 -0.13
N ASN A 27 -7.80 0.37 0.04
CA ASN A 27 -8.31 0.90 1.30
C ASN A 27 -7.23 1.14 2.38
N PRO A 28 -6.15 1.91 2.09
CA PRO A 28 -5.05 2.05 3.04
C PRO A 28 -5.36 3.06 4.15
N GLY A 29 -4.73 2.85 5.30
CA GLY A 29 -4.45 3.89 6.28
C GLY A 29 -3.05 4.48 6.04
N ALA A 30 -2.91 5.80 6.16
CA ALA A 30 -1.65 6.50 6.03
C ALA A 30 -1.26 7.19 7.34
N TRP A 31 0.02 7.15 7.69
CA TRP A 31 0.59 7.80 8.87
C TRP A 31 1.93 8.43 8.53
N TYR A 32 2.24 9.59 9.11
CA TYR A 32 3.56 10.19 9.04
C TYR A 32 4.28 10.01 10.40
N ASP A 33 5.38 9.25 10.40
CA ASP A 33 6.21 9.06 11.58
C ASP A 33 7.26 10.18 11.65
N GLU A 34 6.99 11.22 12.44
CA GLU A 34 7.88 12.38 12.61
C GLU A 34 9.27 12.01 13.14
N ASN A 35 9.38 10.96 13.96
CA ASN A 35 10.67 10.55 14.53
C ASN A 35 11.57 9.89 13.49
N LYS A 36 10.97 9.27 12.47
CA LYS A 36 11.70 8.57 11.40
C LYS A 36 11.69 9.31 10.08
N ASP A 37 10.97 10.43 9.99
CA ASP A 37 10.81 11.23 8.78
C ASP A 37 10.32 10.33 7.63
N GLU A 38 9.27 9.53 7.87
CA GLU A 38 8.76 8.55 6.91
C GLU A 38 7.23 8.45 6.88
N PHE A 39 6.68 8.24 5.69
CA PHE A 39 5.28 7.88 5.49
C PHE A 39 5.13 6.36 5.60
N LEU A 40 4.18 5.92 6.41
CA LEU A 40 3.73 4.55 6.53
C LEU A 40 2.37 4.40 5.84
N LEU A 41 2.22 3.34 5.06
CA LEU A 41 0.98 2.96 4.40
C LEU A 41 0.61 1.54 4.81
N LEU A 42 -0.40 1.42 5.68
CA LEU A 42 -0.99 0.14 6.04
C LEU A 42 -2.13 -0.14 5.05
N TYR A 43 -1.92 -1.08 4.13
CA TYR A 43 -2.86 -1.35 3.03
C TYR A 43 -3.60 -2.68 3.23
N ARG A 44 -4.87 -2.70 2.85
CA ARG A 44 -5.65 -3.93 2.76
C ARG A 44 -5.23 -4.69 1.52
N ALA A 45 -4.94 -5.98 1.67
CA ALA A 45 -4.63 -6.85 0.56
C ALA A 45 -5.45 -8.14 0.58
N ALA A 46 -5.57 -8.76 -0.59
CA ALA A 46 -6.13 -10.09 -0.73
C ALA A 46 -5.52 -10.82 -1.93
N GLY A 47 -5.40 -12.13 -1.79
CA GLY A 47 -4.93 -13.03 -2.82
C GLY A 47 -6.05 -13.54 -3.71
N ASN A 48 -5.69 -14.48 -4.58
CA ASN A 48 -6.62 -15.29 -5.35
C ASN A 48 -6.87 -16.64 -4.67
N ASP A 49 -7.07 -16.63 -3.35
CA ASP A 49 -7.53 -17.78 -2.59
C ASP A 49 -9.07 -17.84 -2.54
N ASP A 50 -9.63 -19.04 -2.37
CA ASP A 50 -11.08 -19.29 -2.43
C ASP A 50 -11.86 -18.54 -1.34
N GLU A 51 -11.24 -18.29 -0.18
CA GLU A 51 -11.85 -17.61 0.96
C GLU A 51 -11.67 -16.09 0.89
N HIS A 52 -10.86 -15.60 -0.04
CA HIS A 52 -10.46 -14.20 -0.22
C HIS A 52 -10.03 -13.55 1.11
N ILE A 53 -9.10 -14.21 1.81
CA ILE A 53 -8.63 -13.79 3.13
C ILE A 53 -8.06 -12.38 3.04
N ILE A 54 -8.46 -11.53 3.99
CA ILE A 54 -8.01 -10.14 4.06
C ILE A 54 -6.76 -10.04 4.91
N HIS A 55 -5.71 -9.51 4.28
CA HIS A 55 -4.41 -9.26 4.89
C HIS A 55 -4.17 -7.75 5.04
N LEU A 56 -3.27 -7.42 5.96
CA LEU A 56 -2.74 -6.07 6.10
C LEU A 56 -1.26 -6.08 5.77
N GLY A 57 -0.88 -5.37 4.70
CA GLY A 57 0.50 -5.14 4.32
C GLY A 57 0.99 -3.78 4.81
N LEU A 58 2.30 -3.64 4.97
CA LEU A 58 2.93 -2.37 5.32
C LEU A 58 3.90 -1.94 4.21
N ALA A 59 3.81 -0.68 3.81
CA ALA A 59 4.78 -0.05 2.94
C ALA A 59 5.27 1.29 3.52
N LYS A 60 6.49 1.68 3.15
CA LYS A 60 7.16 2.89 3.63
C LYS A 60 7.57 3.79 2.48
N SER A 61 7.55 5.10 2.70
CA SER A 61 8.01 6.09 1.73
C SER A 61 8.67 7.29 2.41
N LYS A 62 9.59 7.95 1.71
CA LYS A 62 10.18 9.22 2.13
C LYS A 62 9.51 10.45 1.51
N ASP A 63 8.81 10.27 0.39
CA ASP A 63 8.19 11.35 -0.39
C ASP A 63 6.65 11.28 -0.42
N GLY A 64 6.06 10.24 0.19
CA GLY A 64 4.62 10.00 0.19
C GLY A 64 4.07 9.51 -1.16
N ILE A 65 4.95 9.17 -2.11
CA ILE A 65 4.61 8.77 -3.49
C ILE A 65 5.20 7.39 -3.80
N LYS A 66 6.50 7.21 -3.60
CA LYS A 66 7.22 5.97 -3.90
C LYS A 66 7.25 5.10 -2.65
N PHE A 67 6.39 4.09 -2.62
CA PHE A 67 6.28 3.16 -1.49
C PHE A 67 7.09 1.88 -1.73
N LYS A 68 7.86 1.47 -0.71
CA LYS A 68 8.53 0.17 -0.63
C LYS A 68 7.80 -0.72 0.37
N ARG A 69 7.36 -1.90 -0.07
CA ARG A 69 6.80 -2.93 0.82
C ARG A 69 7.83 -3.41 1.84
N VAL A 70 7.39 -3.63 3.06
CA VAL A 70 8.22 -4.15 4.17
C VAL A 70 7.60 -5.36 4.88
N SER A 71 6.48 -5.86 4.36
CA SER A 71 5.79 -7.09 4.74
C SER A 71 5.83 -8.08 3.59
#